data_AF-A0A969F4Z1-F1
#
_entry.id   AF-A0A969F4Z1-F1
#
_cell.length_a   1.000
_cell.length_b   1.000
_cell.length_c   1.000
_cell.angle_alpha   90.00
_cell.angle_beta   90.00
_cell.angle_gamma   90.00
#
_symmetry.space_group_name_H-M   'P 1'
#
loop_
_entity.id
_entity.type
_entity.pdbx_description
1 polymer ?
#
loop_
_entity_poly.entity_id
_entity_poly.type
_entity_poly.pdbx_seq_one_letter_code
_entity_poly.pdbx_strand_id
1 'polypeptide(L)'
;MLEPLEQEIFGLRLEQGWDDVHRPLRLLYGNRPDFETWINHFIEITAKGYAARPSDLRHLDLQRVHQPDWFQHSDMVGYVAYTERFAQDLPGVSGQNPLFERVRHHLFAPHAAAQTTPSTQ
;
A
#
# COMPACT_ATOMS: atom_id res chain seq x y z
N MET A 1 -22.03 -3.89 -1.09
CA MET A 1 -21.94 -4.85 0.04
C MET A 1 -21.06 -5.99 -0.46
N LEU A 2 -20.11 -6.49 0.34
CA LEU A 2 -19.23 -7.59 -0.09
C LEU A 2 -20.06 -8.84 -0.38
N GLU A 3 -19.73 -9.57 -1.45
CA GLU A 3 -20.34 -10.87 -1.73
C GLU A 3 -19.93 -11.89 -0.64
N PRO A 4 -20.74 -12.94 -0.37
CA PRO A 4 -20.45 -13.90 0.69
C PRO A 4 -19.04 -14.53 0.61
N LEU A 5 -18.61 -14.88 -0.59
CA LEU A 5 -17.25 -15.42 -0.83
C LEU A 5 -16.17 -14.38 -0.53
N GLU A 6 -16.40 -13.09 -0.83
CA GLU A 6 -15.43 -12.04 -0.54
C GLU A 6 -15.30 -11.79 0.97
N GLN A 7 -16.39 -11.93 1.72
CA GLN A 7 -16.38 -11.86 3.19
C GLN A 7 -15.56 -13.00 3.79
N GLU A 8 -15.73 -14.22 3.25
CA GLU A 8 -14.97 -15.40 3.68
C GLU A 8 -13.47 -15.25 3.38
N ILE A 9 -13.11 -14.78 2.18
CA ILE A 9 -11.71 -14.51 1.81
C ILE A 9 -11.09 -13.46 2.74
N PHE A 10 -11.82 -12.38 3.04
CA PHE A 10 -11.33 -11.36 3.97
C PHE A 10 -11.15 -11.93 5.38
N GLY A 11 -12.13 -12.69 5.87
CA GLY A 11 -12.07 -13.35 7.18
C GLY A 11 -10.84 -14.25 7.30
N LEU A 12 -10.60 -15.13 6.32
CA LEU A 12 -9.44 -16.02 6.29
C LEU A 12 -8.11 -15.24 6.30
N ARG A 13 -8.00 -14.15 5.54
CA ARG A 13 -6.79 -13.30 5.53
C ARG A 13 -6.60 -12.58 6.85
N LEU A 14 -7.68 -12.09 7.46
CA LEU A 14 -7.63 -11.43 8.76
C LEU A 14 -7.17 -12.41 9.83
N GLU A 15 -7.72 -13.61 9.86
CA GLU A 15 -7.31 -14.68 10.78
C GLU A 15 -5.83 -15.03 10.62
N GLN A 16 -5.36 -15.22 9.38
CA GLN A 16 -3.96 -15.54 9.10
C GLN A 16 -2.99 -14.43 9.56
N GLY A 17 -3.35 -13.17 9.37
CA GLY A 17 -2.51 -12.02 9.73
C GLY A 17 -2.79 -11.43 11.12
N TRP A 18 -3.72 -11.98 11.89
CA TRP A 18 -4.24 -11.31 13.08
C TRP A 18 -3.15 -11.08 14.12
N ASP A 19 -2.33 -12.08 14.39
CA ASP A 19 -1.27 -11.97 15.40
C ASP A 19 -0.22 -10.92 15.01
N ASP A 20 0.12 -10.83 13.71
CA ASP A 20 1.08 -9.85 13.19
C ASP A 20 0.55 -8.41 13.27
N VAL A 21 -0.77 -8.23 13.31
CA VAL A 21 -1.43 -6.92 13.47
C VAL A 21 -1.69 -6.61 14.94
N HIS A 22 -2.39 -7.51 15.64
CA HIS A 22 -2.89 -7.28 16.98
C HIS A 22 -1.77 -7.19 18.02
N ARG A 23 -0.76 -8.06 17.95
CA ARG A 23 0.35 -8.07 18.92
C ARG A 23 1.10 -6.73 18.98
N PRO A 24 1.65 -6.18 17.88
CA PRO A 24 2.37 -4.91 17.95
C PRO A 24 1.45 -3.75 18.33
N LEU A 25 0.21 -3.72 17.85
CA LEU A 25 -0.75 -2.68 18.23
C LEU A 25 -1.10 -2.73 19.72
N ARG A 26 -1.29 -3.92 20.28
CA ARG A 26 -1.53 -4.10 21.71
C ARG A 26 -0.32 -3.68 22.54
N LEU A 27 0.90 -3.98 22.08
CA LEU A 27 2.13 -3.57 22.77
C LEU A 27 2.29 -2.04 22.82
N LEU A 28 1.99 -1.35 21.72
CA LEU A 28 2.16 0.10 21.63
C LEU A 28 1.00 0.87 22.26
N TYR A 29 -0.22 0.34 22.15
CA TYR A 29 -1.44 1.10 22.42
C TYR A 29 -2.38 0.43 23.41
N GLY A 30 -2.11 -0.78 23.89
CA GLY A 30 -3.01 -1.56 24.75
C GLY A 30 -3.35 -0.93 26.10
N ASN A 31 -2.57 0.06 26.55
CA ASN A 31 -2.84 0.79 27.79
C ASN A 31 -3.91 1.88 27.61
N ARG A 32 -4.34 2.17 26.38
CA ARG A 32 -5.42 3.14 26.16
C ARG A 32 -6.76 2.54 26.64
N PRO A 33 -7.60 3.32 27.33
CA PRO A 33 -8.90 2.84 27.82
C PRO A 33 -9.86 2.35 26.72
N ASP A 34 -9.69 2.84 25.50
CA ASP A 34 -10.54 2.59 24.33
C ASP A 34 -9.94 1.58 23.34
N PHE A 35 -8.92 0.81 23.73
CA PHE A 35 -8.16 -0.04 22.79
C PHE A 35 -9.05 -1.00 22.00
N GLU A 36 -9.97 -1.67 22.69
CA GLU A 36 -10.88 -2.64 22.08
C GLU A 36 -11.83 -1.99 21.07
N THR A 37 -12.35 -0.80 21.37
CA THR A 37 -13.18 -0.04 20.43
C THR A 37 -12.36 0.44 19.23
N TRP A 38 -11.14 0.91 19.49
CA TRP A 38 -10.24 1.41 18.45
C TRP A 38 -9.81 0.30 17.48
N ILE A 39 -9.45 -0.89 17.97
CA ILE A 39 -9.01 -2.00 17.11
C ILE A 39 -10.15 -2.55 16.25
N ASN A 40 -11.38 -2.58 16.79
CA ASN A 40 -12.56 -2.93 16.02
C ASN A 40 -12.80 -1.92 14.89
N HIS A 41 -12.68 -0.62 15.18
CA HIS A 41 -12.82 0.41 14.15
C HIS A 41 -11.71 0.32 13.08
N PHE A 42 -10.48 -0.03 13.48
CA PHE A 42 -9.40 -0.31 12.54
C PHE A 42 -9.78 -1.45 11.58
N ILE A 43 -10.29 -2.58 12.10
CA ILE A 43 -10.74 -3.72 11.27
C ILE A 43 -11.86 -3.30 10.32
N GLU A 44 -12.82 -2.48 10.77
CA GLU A 44 -13.89 -1.95 9.90
C GLU A 44 -13.34 -1.12 8.75
N ILE A 45 -12.36 -0.26 9.00
CA ILE A 45 -11.70 0.54 7.95
C ILE A 45 -10.99 -0.39 6.97
N THR A 46 -10.27 -1.40 7.45
CA THR A 46 -9.59 -2.38 6.60
C THR A 46 -10.57 -3.16 5.73
N ALA A 47 -11.70 -3.60 6.30
CA ALA A 47 -12.75 -4.31 5.55
C ALA A 47 -13.38 -3.42 4.47
N LYS A 48 -13.63 -2.13 4.77
CA LYS A 48 -14.10 -1.15 3.78
C LYS A 48 -13.07 -0.92 2.67
N GLY A 49 -11.79 -0.85 3.01
CA GLY A 49 -10.69 -0.72 2.05
C GLY A 49 -10.58 -1.92 1.12
N TYR A 50 -10.76 -3.14 1.66
CA TYR A 50 -10.84 -4.37 0.86
C TYR A 50 -12.05 -4.36 -0.09
N ALA A 51 -13.23 -3.97 0.41
CA ALA A 51 -14.46 -3.90 -0.38
C ALA A 51 -14.41 -2.86 -1.51
N ALA A 52 -13.74 -1.73 -1.27
CA ALA A 52 -13.58 -0.66 -2.25
C ALA A 52 -12.45 -0.93 -3.26
N ARG A 53 -11.69 -2.02 -3.11
CA ARG A 53 -10.50 -2.28 -3.91
C ARG A 53 -10.87 -2.67 -5.36
N PRO A 54 -10.35 -1.95 -6.37
CA PRO A 54 -10.53 -2.30 -7.78
C PRO A 54 -10.14 -3.74 -8.12
N SER A 55 -10.83 -4.35 -9.09
CA SER A 55 -10.66 -5.76 -9.45
C SER A 55 -9.27 -6.11 -9.98
N ASP A 56 -8.67 -5.21 -10.75
CA ASP A 56 -7.29 -5.30 -11.24
C ASP A 56 -6.27 -5.32 -10.09
N LEU A 57 -6.45 -4.50 -9.07
CA LEU A 57 -5.60 -4.50 -7.87
C LEU A 57 -5.81 -5.75 -7.01
N ARG A 58 -7.03 -6.31 -6.95
CA ARG A 58 -7.29 -7.59 -6.27
C ARG A 58 -6.61 -8.75 -6.99
N HIS A 59 -6.61 -8.74 -8.32
CA HIS A 59 -5.85 -9.69 -9.13
C HIS A 59 -4.34 -9.58 -8.86
N LEU A 60 -3.81 -8.36 -8.79
CA LEU A 60 -2.40 -8.12 -8.47
C LEU A 60 -2.04 -8.64 -7.07
N ASP A 61 -2.91 -8.47 -6.09
CA ASP A 61 -2.69 -9.03 -4.75
C ASP A 61 -2.56 -10.55 -4.78
N LEU A 62 -3.46 -11.25 -5.52
CA LEU A 62 -3.40 -12.71 -5.68
C LEU A 62 -2.09 -13.17 -6.33
N GLN A 63 -1.65 -12.47 -7.38
CA GLN A 63 -0.38 -12.77 -8.04
C GLN A 63 0.80 -12.67 -7.06
N ARG A 64 0.85 -11.61 -6.25
CA ARG A 64 1.92 -11.38 -5.28
C ARG A 64 1.91 -12.35 -4.11
N VAL A 65 0.74 -12.79 -3.66
CA VAL A 65 0.62 -13.84 -2.63
C VAL A 65 1.25 -15.15 -3.11
N HIS A 66 1.15 -15.46 -4.40
CA HIS A 66 1.76 -16.67 -4.99
C HIS A 66 3.22 -16.49 -5.43
N GLN A 67 3.76 -15.28 -5.39
CA GLN A 67 5.15 -14.97 -5.78
C GLN A 67 5.78 -14.10 -4.70
N PRO A 68 6.04 -14.62 -3.48
CA PRO A 68 6.51 -13.81 -2.36
C PRO A 68 7.88 -13.16 -2.61
N ASP A 69 8.68 -13.69 -3.53
CA ASP A 69 10.01 -13.23 -3.94
C ASP A 69 9.98 -12.30 -5.16
N TRP A 70 8.80 -11.86 -5.63
CA TRP A 70 8.65 -11.03 -6.83
C TRP A 70 9.56 -9.79 -6.85
N PHE A 71 9.85 -9.20 -5.69
CA PHE A 71 10.70 -8.02 -5.55
C PHE A 71 12.21 -8.32 -5.58
N GLN A 72 12.60 -9.60 -5.53
CA GLN A 72 13.99 -10.08 -5.57
C GLN A 72 14.41 -10.53 -6.97
N HIS A 73 13.47 -10.66 -7.91
CA HIS A 73 13.82 -11.06 -9.27
C HIS A 73 14.76 -10.03 -9.92
N SER A 74 15.75 -10.52 -10.66
CA SER A 74 16.79 -9.68 -11.27
C SER A 74 16.27 -8.71 -12.34
N ASP A 75 15.05 -8.93 -12.83
CA ASP A 75 14.35 -8.06 -13.77
C ASP A 75 13.58 -6.91 -13.10
N MET A 76 13.47 -6.91 -11.76
CA MET A 76 12.95 -5.80 -10.97
C MET A 76 13.99 -4.69 -10.87
N VAL A 77 13.66 -3.52 -11.42
CA VAL A 77 14.52 -2.33 -11.30
C VAL A 77 13.74 -1.21 -10.62
N GLY A 78 14.30 -0.69 -9.54
CA GLY A 78 13.75 0.47 -8.84
C GLY A 78 14.31 1.78 -9.42
N TYR A 79 13.46 2.80 -9.50
CA TYR A 79 13.89 4.17 -9.81
C TYR A 79 13.30 5.15 -8.80
N VAL A 80 14.11 6.10 -8.35
CA VAL A 80 13.72 7.14 -7.39
C VAL A 80 13.83 8.49 -8.08
N ALA A 81 12.73 9.25 -8.09
CA ALA A 81 12.69 10.56 -8.69
C ALA A 81 11.84 11.52 -7.86
N TYR A 82 12.21 12.80 -7.90
CA TYR A 82 11.33 13.88 -7.47
C TYR A 82 10.39 14.19 -8.61
N THR A 83 9.08 14.05 -8.40
CA THR A 83 8.06 14.27 -9.42
C THR A 83 8.23 15.64 -10.09
N GLU A 84 8.41 16.69 -9.30
CA GLU A 84 8.52 18.07 -9.77
C GLU A 84 9.77 18.31 -10.62
N ARG A 85 10.87 17.61 -10.30
CA ARG A 85 12.14 17.74 -11.05
C ARG A 85 12.22 16.81 -12.25
N PHE A 86 11.52 15.68 -12.18
CA PHE A 86 11.57 14.64 -13.21
C PHE A 86 10.55 14.87 -14.32
N ALA A 87 9.33 15.28 -13.94
CA ALA A 87 8.23 15.39 -14.88
C ALA A 87 7.24 16.53 -14.55
N GLN A 88 7.63 17.48 -13.69
CA GLN A 88 6.82 18.62 -13.22
C GLN A 88 5.63 18.23 -12.32
N ASP A 89 4.85 17.24 -12.72
CA ASP A 89 3.69 16.73 -12.00
C ASP A 89 3.50 15.21 -12.17
N LEU A 90 2.56 14.63 -11.42
CA LEU A 90 2.28 13.19 -11.47
C LEU A 90 1.77 12.71 -12.85
N PRO A 91 0.85 13.43 -13.54
CA PRO A 91 0.51 13.10 -14.92
C PRO A 91 1.73 13.04 -15.86
N GLY A 92 2.67 13.96 -15.72
CA GLY A 92 3.92 14.00 -16.47
C GLY A 92 4.77 12.75 -16.30
N VAL A 93 4.75 12.12 -15.11
CA VAL A 93 5.46 10.84 -14.86
C VAL A 93 4.86 9.70 -15.70
N SER A 94 3.54 9.71 -15.89
CA SER A 94 2.84 8.70 -16.69
C SER A 94 3.00 8.91 -18.20
N GLY A 95 3.37 10.13 -18.62
CA GLY A 95 3.72 10.43 -20.00
C GLY A 95 4.90 9.56 -20.43
N GLN A 96 4.78 8.88 -21.58
CA GLN A 96 5.75 7.90 -22.09
C GLN A 96 7.18 8.45 -22.06
N ASN A 97 7.88 8.19 -20.95
CA ASN A 97 9.26 8.53 -20.81
C ASN A 97 10.07 7.32 -21.30
N PRO A 98 11.03 7.51 -22.24
CA PRO A 98 11.89 6.43 -22.73
C PRO A 98 12.57 5.61 -21.63
N LEU A 99 12.72 6.19 -20.42
CA LEU A 99 13.21 5.49 -19.23
C LEU A 99 12.32 4.30 -18.83
N PHE A 100 11.00 4.43 -18.93
CA PHE A 100 10.05 3.42 -18.47
C PHE A 100 9.79 2.31 -19.49
N GLU A 101 10.09 2.54 -20.78
CA GLU A 101 9.99 1.50 -21.82
C GLU A 101 11.12 0.46 -21.73
N ARG A 102 12.29 0.86 -21.21
CA ARG A 102 13.49 0.01 -21.19
C ARG A 102 13.51 -1.00 -20.05
N VAL A 103 12.60 -0.89 -19.09
CA VAL A 103 12.54 -1.74 -17.90
C VAL A 103 11.08 -2.06 -17.64
N ARG A 104 10.69 -3.33 -17.56
CA ARG A 104 9.28 -3.72 -17.62
C ARG A 104 8.65 -3.92 -16.23
N HIS A 105 9.47 -3.98 -15.19
CA HIS A 105 9.07 -4.22 -13.80
C HIS A 105 9.63 -3.12 -12.89
N HIS A 106 8.81 -2.10 -12.63
CA HIS A 106 9.23 -0.91 -11.89
C HIS A 106 8.66 -0.86 -10.46
N LEU A 107 9.51 -0.48 -9.52
CA LEU A 107 9.12 0.18 -8.29
C LEU A 107 9.44 1.67 -8.43
N PHE A 108 8.40 2.50 -8.59
CA PHE A 108 8.51 3.95 -8.60
C PHE A 108 8.08 4.50 -7.24
N ALA A 109 8.99 5.20 -6.57
CA ALA A 109 8.72 5.88 -5.30
C ALA A 109 8.80 7.39 -5.53
N PRO A 110 7.67 8.10 -5.79
CA PRO A 110 7.68 9.55 -5.88
C PRO A 110 8.02 10.12 -4.50
N HIS A 111 9.09 10.90 -4.43
CA HIS A 111 9.41 11.63 -3.20
C HIS A 111 8.82 13.04 -3.29
N ALA A 112 7.85 13.33 -2.42
CA ALA A 112 7.38 14.69 -2.21
C ALA A 112 8.47 15.46 -1.48
N ALA A 113 8.99 16.54 -2.10
CA ALA A 113 9.91 17.44 -1.42
C ALA A 113 9.20 18.04 -0.19
N ALA A 114 9.79 17.87 0.99
CA ALA A 114 9.37 18.61 2.18
C ALA A 114 9.43 20.10 1.84
N GLN A 115 8.28 20.77 1.79
CA GLN A 115 8.21 22.20 1.61
C GLN A 115 8.83 22.85 2.84
N THR A 116 10.09 23.25 2.75
CA THR A 116 10.70 24.15 3.73
C THR A 116 9.98 25.48 3.61
N THR A 117 9.08 25.76 4.56
CA THR A 117 8.48 27.07 4.74
C THR A 117 9.60 28.08 4.97
N PRO A 118 9.74 29.16 4.17
CA PRO A 118 10.74 30.17 4.47
C PRO A 118 10.32 30.88 5.76
N SER A 119 11.20 30.86 6.77
CA SER A 119 11.05 31.65 7.99
C SER A 119 11.04 33.13 7.62
N THR A 120 9.89 33.79 7.80
CA THR A 120 9.78 35.24 7.73
C THR A 120 10.64 35.85 8.82
N GLN A 121 11.67 36.60 8.41
CA GLN A 121 12.38 37.56 9.25
C GLN A 121 11.68 38.91 9.17
#